data_AF-A0A316PMF3-F1
#
_entry.id   AF-A0A316PMF3-F1
#
_cell.length_a   1.000
_cell.length_b   1.000
_cell.length_c   1.000
_cell.angle_alpha   90.00
_cell.angle_beta   90.00
_cell.angle_gamma   90.00
#
_symmetry.space_group_name_H-M   'P 1'
#
loop_
_entity.id
_entity.type
_entity.pdbx_description
1 polymer ?
#
loop_
_entity_poly.entity_id
_entity_poly.type
_entity_poly.pdbx_seq_one_letter_code
_entity_poly.pdbx_strand_id
1 'polypeptide(L)'
;MTGGVYGTDYTYEDGKLTILTQTPLTISGTNVSGTVKVGSGVSANLTFDNLSIKVMTPVTLTKTSNLALTLVGANSVVSDFLYPGIEVPFGASLVIRGDGSLEAQGANTSPGIGEGPMKKGWGSIKVESGTVKSAGMNGGAGIGGQGGSRTQALSTGTIEIAGGVVEARGSSLGSAGGAGIGAGSNTTAGGADPFKDDTVSGGNIIISGGKVTASGGAGAAGIGGGSNGDGGSVVLQGGTVDATGGTGAAGIGAGAKNSEDYTTNAGSITIAGGTVTAAGGAGAADIGAGANSTPVPADRVEITGGDVNSGATLDVSVGSGDAAGVVVIGPGAAVPGDTTVTTGYTLTLSLSEAQMTIGQTLRLTAVVTPEKAVVWASEDETLATVDAAGNVKALKEGTVKITASLEGGAKTASCTVTIKAAEVPQPPVTSAPDAAPAGKANPKTGV
;
A
#
# COMPACT_ATOMS: atom_id res chain seq x y z
N MET A 1 37.33 20.24 5.91
CA MET A 1 37.39 19.04 5.06
C MET A 1 38.82 18.55 5.02
N THR A 2 39.03 17.24 5.14
CA THR A 2 40.34 16.59 4.96
C THR A 2 40.20 15.40 4.02
N GLY A 3 41.32 14.99 3.40
CA GLY A 3 41.33 14.01 2.32
C GLY A 3 41.13 14.63 0.93
N GLY A 4 41.54 13.90 -0.09
CA GLY A 4 41.44 14.29 -1.50
C GLY A 4 42.22 15.55 -1.90
N VAL A 5 42.05 15.94 -3.16
CA VAL A 5 42.69 17.09 -3.81
C VAL A 5 41.63 18.06 -4.32
N TYR A 6 41.70 19.32 -3.89
CA TYR A 6 40.84 20.40 -4.40
C TYR A 6 40.97 20.56 -5.92
N GLY A 7 39.85 20.73 -6.62
CA GLY A 7 39.77 20.81 -8.08
C GLY A 7 39.79 19.45 -8.79
N THR A 8 40.10 18.36 -8.09
CA THR A 8 40.06 16.99 -8.63
C THR A 8 38.97 16.17 -7.95
N ASP A 9 39.05 16.01 -6.62
CA ASP A 9 38.13 15.19 -5.84
C ASP A 9 36.92 15.98 -5.35
N TYR A 10 37.10 17.28 -5.13
CA TYR A 10 36.04 18.19 -4.71
C TYR A 10 36.31 19.63 -5.17
N THR A 11 35.25 20.42 -5.30
CA THR A 11 35.32 21.87 -5.52
C THR A 11 34.47 22.61 -4.49
N TYR A 12 34.73 23.91 -4.33
CA TYR A 12 33.92 24.80 -3.51
C TYR A 12 33.62 26.09 -4.29
N GLU A 13 32.41 26.20 -4.80
CA GLU A 13 31.96 27.32 -5.64
C GLU A 13 30.57 27.76 -5.18
N ASP A 14 30.31 29.07 -5.07
CA ASP A 14 29.02 29.64 -4.70
C ASP A 14 28.40 29.05 -3.42
N GLY A 15 29.24 28.81 -2.40
CA GLY A 15 28.80 28.19 -1.15
C GLY A 15 28.48 26.70 -1.29
N LYS A 16 28.99 26.01 -2.30
CA LYS A 16 28.65 24.62 -2.57
C LYS A 16 29.89 23.76 -2.65
N LEU A 17 30.03 22.88 -1.67
CA LEU A 17 31.00 21.81 -1.69
C LEU A 17 30.48 20.70 -2.62
N THR A 18 31.09 20.54 -3.79
CA THR A 18 30.71 19.47 -4.74
C THR A 18 31.74 18.37 -4.73
N ILE A 19 31.29 17.13 -4.49
CA ILE A 19 32.12 15.93 -4.51
C ILE A 19 32.16 15.36 -5.93
N LEU A 20 33.35 15.10 -6.45
CA LEU A 20 33.58 14.75 -7.85
C LEU A 20 34.05 13.31 -8.05
N THR A 21 34.57 12.66 -7.01
CA THR A 21 35.17 11.32 -7.09
C THR A 21 34.78 10.44 -5.91
N GLN A 22 35.24 9.19 -5.94
CA GLN A 22 35.10 8.21 -4.86
C GLN A 22 36.20 8.31 -3.80
N THR A 23 37.14 9.25 -3.93
CA THR A 23 38.22 9.43 -2.96
C THR A 23 37.62 9.68 -1.58
N PRO A 24 38.05 8.97 -0.52
CA PRO A 24 37.53 9.20 0.82
C PRO A 24 37.78 10.63 1.31
N LEU A 25 36.72 11.30 1.76
CA LEU A 25 36.79 12.66 2.31
C LEU A 25 36.15 12.70 3.70
N THR A 26 36.74 13.47 4.62
CA THR A 26 36.17 13.72 5.94
C THR A 26 35.71 15.16 6.06
N ILE A 27 34.49 15.34 6.56
CA ILE A 27 33.85 16.65 6.76
C ILE A 27 33.50 16.79 8.24
N SER A 28 33.92 17.88 8.84
CA SER A 28 33.77 18.15 10.26
C SER A 28 33.51 19.64 10.52
N GLY A 29 33.03 19.96 11.72
CA GLY A 29 32.79 21.33 12.17
C GLY A 29 31.36 21.81 11.98
N THR A 30 31.14 23.12 12.08
CA THR A 30 29.81 23.72 11.96
C THR A 30 29.70 24.49 10.66
N ASN A 31 28.62 24.25 9.92
CA ASN A 31 28.27 24.97 8.71
C ASN A 31 26.88 25.60 8.82
N VAL A 32 26.84 26.92 8.66
CA VAL A 32 25.60 27.73 8.64
C VAL A 32 25.34 28.34 7.26
N SER A 33 26.17 28.02 6.26
CA SER A 33 26.03 28.53 4.90
C SER A 33 26.54 27.52 3.88
N GLY A 34 25.71 27.18 2.90
CA GLY A 34 26.15 26.34 1.79
C GLY A 34 25.92 24.84 1.95
N THR A 35 26.09 24.12 0.84
CA THR A 35 25.57 22.76 0.64
C THR A 35 26.68 21.76 0.37
N VAL A 36 26.54 20.53 0.88
CA VAL A 36 27.30 19.37 0.41
C VAL A 36 26.53 18.70 -0.73
N LYS A 37 27.09 18.69 -1.94
CA LYS A 37 26.49 18.02 -3.10
C LYS A 37 27.36 16.87 -3.59
N VAL A 38 26.73 15.73 -3.86
CA VAL A 38 27.38 14.67 -4.65
C VAL A 38 27.19 14.93 -6.15
N GLY A 39 28.27 14.91 -6.91
CA GLY A 39 28.25 15.12 -8.36
C GLY A 39 27.44 14.04 -9.11
N SER A 40 26.99 14.38 -10.32
CA SER A 40 26.26 13.44 -11.18
C SER A 40 27.11 12.23 -11.55
N GLY A 41 26.57 11.02 -11.38
CA GLY A 41 27.29 9.76 -11.65
C GLY A 41 28.40 9.42 -10.66
N VAL A 42 28.57 10.18 -9.59
CA VAL A 42 29.64 9.99 -8.60
C VAL A 42 29.19 9.01 -7.52
N SER A 43 30.07 8.08 -7.16
CA SER A 43 29.94 7.25 -5.95
C SER A 43 30.86 7.78 -4.86
N ALA A 44 30.34 8.68 -4.03
CA ALA A 44 31.12 9.39 -3.01
C ALA A 44 31.29 8.56 -1.73
N ASN A 45 32.47 8.66 -1.13
CA ASN A 45 32.79 8.08 0.19
C ASN A 45 33.06 9.21 1.18
N LEU A 46 32.07 9.55 2.01
CA LEU A 46 32.18 10.65 2.97
C LEU A 46 32.20 10.11 4.40
N THR A 47 33.03 10.72 5.23
CA THR A 47 32.96 10.61 6.70
C THR A 47 32.45 11.93 7.25
N PHE A 48 31.36 11.90 8.02
CA PHE A 48 30.95 13.02 8.85
C PHE A 48 31.51 12.80 10.25
N ASP A 49 32.31 13.76 10.72
CA ASP A 49 32.96 13.71 12.03
C ASP A 49 32.63 14.97 12.81
N ASN A 50 31.70 14.87 13.76
CA ASN A 50 31.22 16.02 14.54
C ASN A 50 30.76 17.19 13.65
N LEU A 51 30.01 16.87 12.60
CA LEU A 51 29.53 17.81 11.59
C LEU A 51 28.13 18.32 11.93
N SER A 52 27.95 19.63 12.00
CA SER A 52 26.63 20.26 12.16
C SER A 52 26.35 21.21 11.00
N ILE A 53 25.36 20.90 10.18
CA ILE A 53 24.91 21.75 9.06
C ILE A 53 23.48 22.21 9.31
N LYS A 54 23.24 23.52 9.20
CA LYS A 54 21.90 24.11 9.19
C LYS A 54 21.76 25.16 8.09
N VAL A 55 21.15 24.76 6.98
CA VAL A 55 20.94 25.59 5.77
C VAL A 55 19.74 25.07 4.98
N MET A 56 19.32 25.76 3.93
CA MET A 56 18.18 25.34 3.11
C MET A 56 18.32 23.92 2.52
N THR A 57 19.47 23.59 1.91
CA THR A 57 19.77 22.26 1.33
C THR A 57 21.08 21.73 1.92
N PRO A 58 21.05 21.01 3.05
CA PRO A 58 22.30 20.64 3.74
C PRO A 58 23.14 19.62 2.95
N VAL A 59 22.53 18.49 2.57
CA VAL A 59 23.17 17.44 1.77
C VAL A 59 22.25 17.06 0.61
N THR A 60 22.76 17.14 -0.62
CA THR A 60 21.99 16.84 -1.83
C THR A 60 22.70 15.83 -2.72
N LEU A 61 22.04 14.72 -3.01
CA LEU A 61 22.46 13.78 -4.04
C LEU A 61 21.84 14.16 -5.39
N THR A 62 22.40 13.61 -6.47
CA THR A 62 21.82 13.66 -7.81
C THR A 62 21.27 12.30 -8.20
N LYS A 63 20.35 12.24 -9.17
CA LYS A 63 19.62 11.02 -9.57
C LYS A 63 20.47 9.82 -9.98
N THR A 64 21.77 9.99 -10.19
CA THR A 64 22.69 8.91 -10.60
C THR A 64 23.87 8.78 -9.66
N SER A 65 23.84 9.46 -8.51
CA SER A 65 24.92 9.43 -7.53
C SER A 65 24.64 8.50 -6.38
N ASN A 66 25.72 7.96 -5.81
CA ASN A 66 25.70 7.12 -4.62
C ASN A 66 26.51 7.79 -3.52
N LEU A 67 26.04 7.73 -2.27
CA LEU A 67 26.77 8.22 -1.11
C LEU A 67 26.92 7.09 -0.09
N ALA A 68 28.16 6.66 0.15
CA ALA A 68 28.51 5.91 1.34
C ALA A 68 28.93 6.89 2.44
N LEU A 69 28.10 7.04 3.45
CA LEU A 69 28.27 7.95 4.58
C LEU A 69 28.69 7.18 5.84
N THR A 70 29.92 7.40 6.28
CA THR A 70 30.42 6.93 7.58
C THR A 70 30.20 8.02 8.64
N LEU A 71 29.55 7.68 9.74
CA LEU A 71 29.30 8.57 10.87
C LEU A 71 30.35 8.34 11.97
N VAL A 72 30.98 9.44 12.39
CA VAL A 72 31.88 9.53 13.54
C VAL A 72 31.40 10.69 14.42
N GLY A 73 31.40 10.49 15.73
CA GLY A 73 30.93 11.51 16.68
C GLY A 73 29.45 11.87 16.47
N ALA A 74 29.07 13.09 16.86
CA ALA A 74 27.69 13.56 16.78
C ALA A 74 27.47 14.48 15.57
N ASN A 75 26.64 14.06 14.62
CA ASN A 75 26.37 14.80 13.40
C ASN A 75 24.92 15.29 13.35
N SER A 76 24.70 16.47 12.79
CA SER A 76 23.40 17.12 12.63
C SER A 76 23.28 17.74 11.25
N VAL A 77 22.17 17.46 10.56
CA VAL A 77 21.92 17.91 9.20
C VAL A 77 20.46 18.38 9.12
N VAL A 78 20.26 19.70 9.24
CA VAL A 78 18.94 20.31 9.42
C VAL A 78 18.64 21.27 8.28
N SER A 79 17.52 21.07 7.58
CA SER A 79 16.99 22.07 6.66
C SER A 79 16.28 23.19 7.43
N ASP A 80 16.44 24.43 6.99
CA ASP A 80 15.73 25.59 7.56
C ASP A 80 14.59 26.11 6.67
N PHE A 81 14.28 25.46 5.55
CA PHE A 81 13.24 25.95 4.63
C PHE A 81 12.36 24.87 3.96
N LEU A 82 12.78 24.31 2.81
CA LEU A 82 11.91 23.48 1.95
C LEU A 82 12.39 22.06 1.71
N TYR A 83 13.58 21.67 2.17
CA TYR A 83 14.22 20.45 1.69
C TYR A 83 14.45 19.44 2.81
N PRO A 84 14.78 18.19 2.45
CA PRO A 84 15.25 17.22 3.42
C PRO A 84 16.55 17.67 4.09
N GLY A 85 16.83 17.11 5.26
CA GLY A 85 18.18 17.17 5.82
C GLY A 85 19.17 16.53 4.85
N ILE A 86 18.84 15.32 4.38
CA ILE A 86 19.58 14.65 3.31
C ILE A 86 18.63 14.31 2.16
N GLU A 87 18.82 14.95 1.01
CA GLU A 87 18.03 14.73 -0.19
C GLU A 87 18.58 13.56 -1.00
N VAL A 88 17.76 12.52 -1.15
CA VAL A 88 18.02 11.27 -1.87
C VAL A 88 16.93 11.09 -2.95
N PRO A 89 17.13 11.65 -4.16
CA PRO A 89 16.14 11.58 -5.23
C PRO A 89 16.07 10.19 -5.88
N PHE A 90 14.96 9.88 -6.56
CA PHE A 90 14.82 8.61 -7.30
C PHE A 90 16.02 8.36 -8.23
N GLY A 91 16.59 7.16 -8.11
CA GLY A 91 17.81 6.72 -8.83
C GLY A 91 19.12 6.95 -8.07
N ALA A 92 19.12 7.80 -7.03
CA ALA A 92 20.27 7.96 -6.14
C ALA A 92 20.28 6.88 -5.05
N SER A 93 21.43 6.66 -4.41
CA SER A 93 21.52 5.81 -3.22
C SER A 93 22.31 6.44 -2.08
N LEU A 94 21.87 6.19 -0.85
CA LEU A 94 22.51 6.56 0.39
C LEU A 94 22.70 5.30 1.25
N VAL A 95 23.94 5.05 1.69
CA VAL A 95 24.27 4.02 2.68
C VAL A 95 24.87 4.70 3.90
N ILE A 96 24.28 4.51 5.07
CA ILE A 96 24.72 5.06 6.35
C ILE A 96 25.33 3.95 7.20
N ARG A 97 26.52 4.21 7.75
CA ARG A 97 27.26 3.28 8.61
C ARG A 97 28.14 4.01 9.61
N GLY A 98 28.79 3.27 10.50
CA GLY A 98 29.72 3.81 11.49
C GLY A 98 29.17 3.68 12.91
N ASP A 99 29.92 4.18 13.89
CA ASP A 99 29.58 4.14 15.31
C ASP A 99 29.03 5.48 15.84
N GLY A 100 29.12 6.54 15.03
CA GLY A 100 28.57 7.86 15.34
C GLY A 100 27.05 7.97 15.23
N SER A 101 26.56 9.20 15.45
CA SER A 101 25.14 9.55 15.34
C SER A 101 24.88 10.59 14.25
N LEU A 102 23.67 10.56 13.70
CA LEU A 102 23.14 11.54 12.75
C LEU A 102 21.73 11.96 13.18
N GLU A 103 21.54 13.25 13.39
CA GLU A 103 20.22 13.88 13.45
C GLU A 103 19.91 14.56 12.12
N ALA A 104 18.89 14.09 11.42
CA ALA A 104 18.45 14.61 10.14
C ALA A 104 17.04 15.18 10.24
N GLN A 105 16.85 16.43 9.85
CA GLN A 105 15.56 17.10 9.91
C GLN A 105 15.24 17.82 8.60
N GLY A 106 14.09 17.50 8.04
CA GLY A 106 13.53 18.20 6.88
C GLY A 106 12.81 19.48 7.28
N ALA A 107 12.43 20.27 6.29
CA ALA A 107 11.61 21.45 6.48
C ALA A 107 10.47 21.51 5.45
N ASN A 108 9.37 22.17 5.82
CA ASN A 108 8.14 22.38 5.03
C ASN A 108 7.81 21.28 4.01
N THR A 109 7.11 20.25 4.49
CA THR A 109 6.65 19.07 3.75
C THR A 109 7.73 18.08 3.37
N SER A 110 9.00 18.32 3.71
CA SER A 110 10.10 17.37 3.45
C SER A 110 10.36 16.37 4.57
N PRO A 111 10.88 15.19 4.24
CA PRO A 111 11.37 14.22 5.21
C PRO A 111 12.72 14.62 5.81
N GLY A 112 13.12 13.97 6.90
CA GLY A 112 14.49 14.13 7.44
C GLY A 112 15.55 13.60 6.46
N ILE A 113 15.33 12.39 5.96
CA ILE A 113 16.15 11.73 4.94
C ILE A 113 15.20 11.20 3.87
N GLY A 114 15.38 11.60 2.62
CA GLY A 114 14.42 11.23 1.57
C GLY A 114 14.39 12.23 0.44
N GLU A 115 13.26 12.34 -0.26
CA GLU A 115 13.13 13.30 -1.37
C GLU A 115 12.30 14.53 -0.98
N GLY A 116 12.71 15.70 -1.49
CA GLY A 116 12.05 16.98 -1.24
C GLY A 116 10.85 17.29 -2.17
N PRO A 117 10.28 18.50 -2.05
CA PRO A 117 9.06 18.95 -2.71
C PRO A 117 9.04 18.74 -4.24
N MET A 118 7.88 18.35 -4.78
CA MET A 118 7.54 18.28 -6.21
C MET A 118 8.35 17.26 -7.03
N LYS A 119 8.86 16.21 -6.38
CA LYS A 119 9.64 15.15 -7.03
C LYS A 119 8.94 13.77 -7.03
N LYS A 120 9.49 12.80 -7.78
CA LYS A 120 8.81 11.57 -8.25
C LYS A 120 9.17 10.27 -7.46
N GLY A 121 9.64 10.39 -6.21
CA GLY A 121 9.91 9.27 -5.30
C GLY A 121 11.31 9.35 -4.74
N TRP A 122 11.53 8.83 -3.52
CA TRP A 122 12.88 8.77 -2.97
C TRP A 122 13.76 7.71 -3.63
N GLY A 123 15.08 7.88 -3.53
CA GLY A 123 16.07 6.89 -3.96
C GLY A 123 16.26 5.77 -2.93
N SER A 124 17.29 4.95 -3.10
CA SER A 124 17.57 3.87 -2.14
C SER A 124 18.25 4.40 -0.89
N ILE A 125 17.72 4.08 0.29
CA ILE A 125 18.27 4.50 1.59
C ILE A 125 18.54 3.25 2.41
N LYS A 126 19.80 3.04 2.81
CA LYS A 126 20.21 1.90 3.64
C LYS A 126 20.89 2.37 4.92
N VAL A 127 20.49 1.83 6.06
CA VAL A 127 21.18 1.99 7.35
C VAL A 127 21.79 0.65 7.76
N GLU A 128 23.12 0.59 7.81
CA GLU A 128 23.87 -0.61 8.20
C GLU A 128 24.26 -0.59 9.68
N SER A 129 24.55 0.59 10.23
CA SER A 129 24.99 0.79 11.61
C SER A 129 24.90 2.27 12.02
N GLY A 130 25.23 2.56 13.28
CA GLY A 130 25.19 3.91 13.85
C GLY A 130 23.86 4.24 14.50
N THR A 131 23.71 5.48 14.96
CA THR A 131 22.44 6.01 15.47
C THR A 131 21.89 7.05 14.51
N VAL A 132 20.72 6.80 13.92
CA VAL A 132 20.06 7.72 12.97
C VAL A 132 18.74 8.18 13.58
N LYS A 133 18.62 9.49 13.81
CA LYS A 133 17.38 10.15 14.20
C LYS A 133 16.90 10.99 13.03
N SER A 134 15.71 10.72 12.52
CA SER A 134 15.20 11.39 11.33
C SER A 134 13.79 11.91 11.56
N ALA A 135 13.57 13.20 11.31
CA ALA A 135 12.30 13.86 11.54
C ALA A 135 11.79 14.60 10.29
N GLY A 136 10.56 14.29 9.89
CA GLY A 136 9.84 15.02 8.84
C GLY A 136 9.10 16.24 9.40
N MET A 137 8.76 17.18 8.51
CA MET A 137 7.96 18.36 8.84
C MET A 137 6.78 18.55 7.89
N ASN A 138 5.68 19.11 8.39
CA ASN A 138 4.46 19.48 7.65
C ASN A 138 4.00 18.40 6.63
N GLY A 139 3.83 17.17 7.10
CA GLY A 139 3.44 16.02 6.28
C GLY A 139 4.60 15.16 5.74
N GLY A 140 5.86 15.60 5.85
CA GLY A 140 7.01 14.77 5.48
C GLY A 140 7.18 13.55 6.41
N ALA A 141 7.69 12.45 5.85
CA ALA A 141 8.06 11.26 6.62
C ALA A 141 9.31 11.48 7.47
N GLY A 142 9.56 10.64 8.48
CA GLY A 142 10.88 10.63 9.12
C GLY A 142 11.96 10.25 8.10
N ILE A 143 11.83 9.07 7.51
CA ILE A 143 12.65 8.58 6.39
C ILE A 143 11.72 8.21 5.24
N GLY A 144 11.96 8.77 4.04
CA GLY A 144 11.24 8.39 2.82
C GLY A 144 10.63 9.58 2.06
N GLY A 145 9.31 9.67 2.05
CA GLY A 145 8.56 10.58 1.19
C GLY A 145 8.28 11.97 1.78
N GLN A 146 8.16 12.96 0.89
CA GLN A 146 7.57 14.27 1.15
C GLN A 146 6.06 14.18 1.40
N GLY A 147 5.49 15.17 2.08
CA GLY A 147 4.05 15.42 2.12
C GLY A 147 3.60 16.43 1.04
N GLY A 148 2.32 16.35 0.64
CA GLY A 148 1.64 17.39 -0.13
C GLY A 148 1.00 16.97 -1.47
N SER A 149 -0.03 17.72 -1.84
CA SER A 149 -1.06 17.47 -2.89
C SER A 149 -0.64 17.43 -4.38
N ARG A 150 0.64 17.24 -4.72
CA ARG A 150 1.11 17.46 -6.12
C ARG A 150 2.01 16.37 -6.68
N THR A 151 2.12 15.24 -6.00
CA THR A 151 3.13 14.24 -6.33
C THR A 151 2.45 13.03 -6.94
N GLN A 152 2.62 12.90 -8.25
CA GLN A 152 2.21 11.73 -9.04
C GLN A 152 2.64 10.43 -8.36
N ALA A 153 1.87 9.36 -8.55
CA ALA A 153 2.07 8.05 -7.93
C ALA A 153 3.55 7.67 -7.97
N LEU A 154 4.19 7.71 -6.80
CA LEU A 154 5.64 7.62 -6.71
C LEU A 154 6.03 6.15 -6.84
N SER A 155 6.86 5.84 -7.84
CA SER A 155 7.74 4.67 -7.77
C SER A 155 8.71 4.95 -6.62
N THR A 156 8.38 4.41 -5.46
CA THR A 156 9.11 4.63 -4.22
C THR A 156 10.42 3.84 -4.22
N GLY A 157 11.53 4.48 -3.85
CA GLY A 157 12.80 3.79 -3.58
C GLY A 157 12.70 2.83 -2.40
N THR A 158 13.75 2.02 -2.22
CA THR A 158 13.81 1.05 -1.10
C THR A 158 14.41 1.70 0.13
N ILE A 159 13.77 1.52 1.29
CA ILE A 159 14.34 1.81 2.60
C ILE A 159 14.74 0.50 3.24
N GLU A 160 16.03 0.31 3.51
CA GLU A 160 16.58 -0.89 4.13
C GLU A 160 17.25 -0.55 5.47
N ILE A 161 16.85 -1.21 6.55
CA ILE A 161 17.53 -1.12 7.85
C ILE A 161 18.07 -2.50 8.19
N ALA A 162 19.39 -2.63 8.10
CA ALA A 162 20.11 -3.86 8.40
C ALA A 162 20.70 -3.87 9.82
N GLY A 163 20.86 -2.71 10.46
CA GLY A 163 21.47 -2.58 11.77
C GLY A 163 21.43 -1.17 12.34
N GLY A 164 22.08 -0.98 13.49
CA GLY A 164 22.11 0.31 14.20
C GLY A 164 20.86 0.59 15.04
N VAL A 165 20.71 1.85 15.43
CA VAL A 165 19.53 2.40 16.12
C VAL A 165 18.91 3.45 15.21
N VAL A 166 17.65 3.26 14.83
CA VAL A 166 16.93 4.20 13.96
C VAL A 166 15.68 4.70 14.67
N GLU A 167 15.60 6.00 14.87
CA GLU A 167 14.41 6.69 15.39
C GLU A 167 13.85 7.59 14.27
N ALA A 168 12.71 7.21 13.71
CA ALA A 168 12.11 7.91 12.58
C ALA A 168 10.73 8.47 12.95
N ARG A 169 10.55 9.78 12.82
CA ARG A 169 9.32 10.47 13.24
C ARG A 169 8.73 11.23 12.06
N GLY A 170 7.51 10.87 11.71
CA GLY A 170 6.70 11.65 10.78
C GLY A 170 6.24 12.97 11.40
N SER A 171 5.85 13.92 10.56
CA SER A 171 5.34 15.22 11.02
C SER A 171 4.10 15.09 11.90
N SER A 172 4.17 15.58 13.14
CA SER A 172 3.01 15.75 14.02
C SER A 172 2.30 17.11 13.87
N LEU A 173 2.80 17.98 13.00
CA LEU A 173 2.24 19.31 12.75
C LEU A 173 1.24 19.26 11.59
N GLY A 174 0.04 19.80 11.80
CA GLY A 174 -1.03 19.88 10.80
C GLY A 174 -2.05 18.72 10.88
N SER A 175 -3.05 18.76 10.01
CA SER A 175 -4.15 17.77 9.98
C SER A 175 -3.79 16.43 9.33
N ALA A 176 -2.57 16.29 8.81
CA ALA A 176 -2.09 15.07 8.19
C ALA A 176 -0.57 14.91 8.33
N GLY A 177 -0.19 13.70 8.70
CA GLY A 177 1.18 13.33 9.01
C GLY A 177 1.84 12.52 7.90
N GLY A 178 3.16 12.58 7.86
CA GLY A 178 3.97 11.55 7.17
C GLY A 178 4.16 10.34 8.08
N ALA A 179 4.56 9.22 7.48
CA ALA A 179 4.95 8.04 8.23
C ALA A 179 6.24 8.28 9.02
N GLY A 180 6.51 7.47 10.04
CA GLY A 180 7.84 7.40 10.63
C GLY A 180 8.86 6.98 9.57
N ILE A 181 8.62 5.80 8.97
CA ILE A 181 9.38 5.28 7.83
C ILE A 181 8.39 4.98 6.70
N GLY A 182 8.59 5.58 5.53
CA GLY A 182 7.77 5.33 4.35
C GLY A 182 7.30 6.62 3.70
N ALA A 183 6.01 6.71 3.36
CA ALA A 183 5.47 7.84 2.63
C ALA A 183 5.20 9.07 3.49
N GLY A 184 5.22 10.25 2.88
CA GLY A 184 4.65 11.46 3.48
C GLY A 184 3.13 11.52 3.30
N SER A 185 2.50 12.54 3.90
CA SER A 185 1.05 12.74 3.85
C SER A 185 0.55 13.09 2.46
N ASN A 186 -0.56 12.50 2.06
CA ASN A 186 -1.34 12.96 0.91
C ASN A 186 -2.52 13.81 1.41
N THR A 187 -2.42 15.13 1.25
CA THR A 187 -3.54 16.04 1.58
C THR A 187 -3.77 17.06 0.49
N THR A 188 -5.01 17.09 0.01
CA THR A 188 -5.61 18.22 -0.67
C THR A 188 -5.94 19.34 0.31
N ALA A 189 -5.28 20.48 0.14
CA ALA A 189 -5.82 21.74 0.63
C ALA A 189 -6.95 22.18 -0.32
N GLY A 190 -8.16 21.64 -0.12
CA GLY A 190 -9.43 22.27 -0.54
C GLY A 190 -9.66 22.56 -2.03
N GLY A 191 -9.18 21.72 -2.95
CA GLY A 191 -9.48 21.84 -4.38
C GLY A 191 -9.51 20.48 -5.08
N ALA A 192 -10.16 20.39 -6.24
CA ALA A 192 -10.19 19.18 -7.07
C ALA A 192 -8.75 18.79 -7.46
N ASP A 193 -8.27 17.66 -6.93
CA ASP A 193 -6.94 17.14 -7.25
C ASP A 193 -6.98 16.42 -8.61
N PRO A 194 -6.24 16.91 -9.63
CA PRO A 194 -6.14 16.19 -10.89
C PRO A 194 -5.37 14.87 -10.78
N PHE A 195 -4.78 14.54 -9.62
CA PHE A 195 -3.99 13.33 -9.36
C PHE A 195 -4.62 12.40 -8.31
N LYS A 196 -5.93 12.49 -8.07
CA LYS A 196 -6.66 11.66 -7.10
C LYS A 196 -6.52 10.13 -7.29
N ASP A 197 -6.21 9.69 -8.51
CA ASP A 197 -6.03 8.26 -8.85
C ASP A 197 -4.59 7.76 -8.58
N ASP A 198 -3.68 8.65 -8.21
CA ASP A 198 -2.28 8.34 -7.94
C ASP A 198 -2.09 8.05 -6.43
N THR A 199 -2.25 6.79 -6.04
CA THR A 199 -2.04 6.35 -4.65
C THR A 199 -0.59 6.56 -4.19
N VAL A 200 -0.41 7.20 -3.04
CA VAL A 200 0.90 7.34 -2.40
C VAL A 200 1.20 6.03 -1.64
N SER A 201 2.08 5.21 -2.21
CA SER A 201 2.53 3.96 -1.59
C SER A 201 3.50 4.23 -0.44
N GLY A 202 3.34 3.51 0.67
CA GLY A 202 4.27 3.50 1.82
C GLY A 202 5.70 3.10 1.48
N GLY A 203 5.94 2.55 0.29
CA GLY A 203 7.27 2.24 -0.20
C GLY A 203 7.62 0.77 -0.23
N ASN A 204 8.86 0.45 -0.61
CA ASN A 204 9.46 -0.85 -0.29
C ASN A 204 10.35 -0.68 0.94
N ILE A 205 9.94 -1.25 2.07
CA ILE A 205 10.61 -1.12 3.36
C ILE A 205 11.06 -2.50 3.82
N ILE A 206 12.35 -2.65 4.10
CA ILE A 206 12.96 -3.90 4.55
C ILE A 206 13.69 -3.63 5.85
N ILE A 207 13.35 -4.37 6.91
CA ILE A 207 14.07 -4.32 8.19
C ILE A 207 14.56 -5.73 8.49
N SER A 208 15.87 -5.92 8.44
CA SER A 208 16.53 -7.20 8.70
C SER A 208 17.29 -7.23 10.03
N GLY A 209 17.50 -6.07 10.66
CA GLY A 209 18.17 -5.96 11.95
C GLY A 209 18.13 -4.57 12.57
N GLY A 210 18.84 -4.40 13.68
CA GLY A 210 18.90 -3.14 14.43
C GLY A 210 17.72 -2.94 15.39
N LYS A 211 17.70 -1.78 16.04
CA LYS A 211 16.57 -1.28 16.84
C LYS A 211 15.91 -0.13 16.09
N VAL A 212 14.65 -0.30 15.72
CA VAL A 212 13.89 0.68 14.95
C VAL A 212 12.72 1.16 15.79
N THR A 213 12.59 2.47 15.95
CA THR A 213 11.43 3.13 16.54
C THR A 213 10.87 4.08 15.50
N ALA A 214 9.66 3.80 15.01
CA ALA A 214 9.02 4.53 13.94
C ALA A 214 7.65 5.05 14.40
N SER A 215 7.48 6.37 14.45
CA SER A 215 6.22 7.00 14.86
C SER A 215 5.63 7.83 13.73
N GLY A 216 4.41 7.50 13.31
CA GLY A 216 3.64 8.27 12.35
C GLY A 216 3.14 9.58 12.93
N GLY A 217 2.92 10.56 12.05
CA GLY A 217 2.15 11.75 12.38
C GLY A 217 0.64 11.48 12.44
N ALA A 218 -0.18 12.52 12.63
CA ALA A 218 -1.64 12.40 12.66
C ALA A 218 -2.16 11.68 11.40
N GLY A 219 -2.90 10.58 11.56
CA GLY A 219 -3.42 9.81 10.42
C GLY A 219 -2.37 9.06 9.60
N ALA A 220 -1.13 8.93 10.05
CA ALA A 220 -0.07 8.24 9.32
C ALA A 220 0.48 7.04 10.08
N ALA A 221 0.96 6.03 9.36
CA ALA A 221 1.50 4.83 9.97
C ALA A 221 2.86 5.07 10.63
N GLY A 222 3.22 4.22 11.59
CA GLY A 222 4.60 4.17 12.08
C GLY A 222 5.54 3.79 10.95
N ILE A 223 5.24 2.66 10.29
CA ILE A 223 5.95 2.16 9.11
C ILE A 223 4.93 1.92 8.00
N GLY A 224 5.13 2.55 6.83
CA GLY A 224 4.27 2.38 5.66
C GLY A 224 3.70 3.72 5.16
N GLY A 225 2.38 3.82 5.10
CA GLY A 225 1.67 4.94 4.47
C GLY A 225 1.64 6.21 5.32
N GLY A 226 1.77 7.37 4.68
CA GLY A 226 1.34 8.65 5.26
C GLY A 226 -0.19 8.74 5.30
N SER A 227 -0.75 9.85 5.81
CA SER A 227 -2.21 10.05 5.72
C SER A 227 -2.72 9.95 4.29
N ASN A 228 -3.84 9.26 4.10
CA ASN A 228 -4.39 8.90 2.78
C ASN A 228 -3.38 8.14 1.88
N GLY A 229 -2.43 7.41 2.47
CA GLY A 229 -1.44 6.60 1.77
C GLY A 229 -1.59 5.11 2.06
N ASP A 230 -1.26 4.29 1.07
CA ASP A 230 -1.25 2.83 1.15
C ASP A 230 -0.09 2.34 2.01
N GLY A 231 -0.22 1.14 2.59
CA GLY A 231 0.83 0.55 3.41
C GLY A 231 2.11 0.18 2.66
N GLY A 232 2.05 0.04 1.34
CA GLY A 232 3.20 -0.33 0.51
C GLY A 232 3.64 -1.78 0.72
N SER A 233 4.93 -2.05 0.52
CA SER A 233 5.57 -3.35 0.77
C SER A 233 6.47 -3.25 1.99
N VAL A 234 6.11 -3.92 3.09
CA VAL A 234 6.89 -3.92 4.33
C VAL A 234 7.34 -5.35 4.65
N VAL A 235 8.64 -5.57 4.78
CA VAL A 235 9.23 -6.87 5.10
C VAL A 235 10.10 -6.77 6.34
N LEU A 236 9.68 -7.42 7.42
CA LEU A 236 10.42 -7.50 8.68
C LEU A 236 11.00 -8.91 8.84
N GLN A 237 12.33 -9.02 8.86
CA GLN A 237 13.05 -10.30 8.94
C GLN A 237 13.79 -10.49 10.27
N GLY A 238 14.03 -9.40 11.01
CA GLY A 238 14.79 -9.42 12.25
C GLY A 238 14.87 -8.05 12.93
N GLY A 239 15.62 -7.99 14.03
CA GLY A 239 15.78 -6.79 14.84
C GLY A 239 14.66 -6.58 15.87
N THR A 240 14.63 -5.40 16.47
CA THR A 240 13.56 -4.93 17.37
C THR A 240 12.88 -3.74 16.71
N VAL A 241 11.58 -3.83 16.48
CA VAL A 241 10.80 -2.81 15.78
C VAL A 241 9.65 -2.35 16.68
N ASP A 242 9.64 -1.07 17.04
CA ASP A 242 8.53 -0.40 17.70
C ASP A 242 7.90 0.59 16.71
N ALA A 243 6.72 0.25 16.19
CA ALA A 243 6.01 1.02 15.18
C ALA A 243 4.68 1.53 15.74
N THR A 244 4.50 2.84 15.77
CA THR A 244 3.29 3.47 16.31
C THR A 244 2.62 4.36 15.26
N GLY A 245 1.37 4.05 14.94
CA GLY A 245 0.52 4.85 14.07
C GLY A 245 -0.05 6.07 14.80
N GLY A 246 -0.33 7.12 14.04
CA GLY A 246 -1.17 8.21 14.52
C GLY A 246 -2.66 7.83 14.52
N THR A 247 -3.52 8.76 14.94
CA THR A 247 -4.98 8.56 14.98
C THR A 247 -5.54 7.98 13.69
N GLY A 248 -6.21 6.82 13.77
CA GLY A 248 -6.81 6.14 12.62
C GLY A 248 -5.83 5.53 11.61
N ALA A 249 -4.54 5.43 11.92
CA ALA A 249 -3.55 4.76 11.06
C ALA A 249 -2.95 3.54 11.72
N ALA A 250 -2.45 2.60 10.92
CA ALA A 250 -1.85 1.39 11.44
C ALA A 250 -0.50 1.65 12.11
N GLY A 251 -0.09 0.78 13.04
CA GLY A 251 1.30 0.76 13.52
C GLY A 251 2.25 0.47 12.37
N ILE A 252 1.95 -0.62 11.66
CA ILE A 252 2.61 -1.03 10.42
C ILE A 252 1.56 -1.20 9.34
N GLY A 253 1.65 -0.46 8.24
CA GLY A 253 0.71 -0.55 7.12
C GLY A 253 0.20 0.81 6.69
N ALA A 254 -1.10 0.92 6.43
CA ALA A 254 -1.70 2.08 5.78
C ALA A 254 -1.93 3.27 6.74
N GLY A 255 -1.96 4.46 6.16
CA GLY A 255 -2.47 5.64 6.85
C GLY A 255 -4.00 5.68 6.89
N ALA A 256 -4.55 6.60 7.67
CA ALA A 256 -5.99 6.85 7.75
C ALA A 256 -6.52 7.41 6.42
N LYS A 257 -7.68 6.93 5.98
CA LYS A 257 -8.44 7.57 4.90
C LYS A 257 -9.39 8.63 5.47
N ASN A 258 -9.07 9.88 5.17
CA ASN A 258 -9.77 11.07 5.65
C ASN A 258 -10.53 11.83 4.53
N SER A 259 -10.44 11.38 3.27
CA SER A 259 -11.23 11.91 2.14
C SER A 259 -11.69 10.77 1.23
N GLU A 260 -12.86 10.93 0.61
CA GLU A 260 -13.39 10.00 -0.39
C GLU A 260 -12.59 10.01 -1.71
N ASP A 261 -11.84 11.08 -1.96
CA ASP A 261 -11.02 11.24 -3.16
C ASP A 261 -9.84 10.26 -3.21
N TYR A 262 -9.47 9.64 -2.08
CA TYR A 262 -8.35 8.72 -1.99
C TYR A 262 -8.81 7.29 -1.75
N THR A 263 -8.10 6.34 -2.37
CA THR A 263 -8.10 4.94 -1.96
C THR A 263 -6.92 4.72 -1.02
N THR A 264 -7.15 3.99 0.07
CA THR A 264 -6.05 3.49 0.92
C THR A 264 -6.24 2.00 1.13
N ASN A 265 -5.14 1.26 1.11
CA ASN A 265 -5.14 -0.18 1.32
C ASN A 265 -3.96 -0.61 2.21
N ALA A 266 -4.07 -1.81 2.79
CA ALA A 266 -3.10 -2.33 3.75
C ALA A 266 -1.72 -2.59 3.11
N GLY A 267 -1.68 -2.85 1.81
CA GLY A 267 -0.47 -3.22 1.09
C GLY A 267 -0.04 -4.67 1.38
N SER A 268 1.24 -4.95 1.16
CA SER A 268 1.86 -6.25 1.41
C SER A 268 2.81 -6.16 2.60
N ILE A 269 2.43 -6.79 3.71
CA ILE A 269 3.20 -6.80 4.95
C ILE A 269 3.62 -8.23 5.25
N THR A 270 4.92 -8.47 5.38
CA THR A 270 5.48 -9.75 5.78
C THR A 270 6.32 -9.59 7.03
N ILE A 271 6.02 -10.35 8.08
CA ILE A 271 6.82 -10.45 9.29
C ILE A 271 7.31 -11.89 9.41
N ALA A 272 8.61 -12.09 9.22
CA ALA A 272 9.27 -13.40 9.23
C ALA A 272 10.15 -13.61 10.47
N GLY A 273 10.46 -12.56 11.23
CA GLY A 273 11.32 -12.65 12.42
C GLY A 273 11.49 -11.32 13.16
N GLY A 274 12.22 -11.38 14.27
CA GLY A 274 12.47 -10.24 15.16
C GLY A 274 11.47 -10.11 16.30
N THR A 275 11.59 -9.03 17.07
CA THR A 275 10.60 -8.58 18.06
C THR A 275 9.90 -7.35 17.50
N VAL A 276 8.59 -7.40 17.35
CA VAL A 276 7.79 -6.36 16.71
C VAL A 276 6.68 -5.92 17.64
N THR A 277 6.73 -4.66 18.06
CA THR A 277 5.62 -3.97 18.72
C THR A 277 4.96 -3.07 17.70
N ALA A 278 3.73 -3.38 17.29
CA ALA A 278 2.94 -2.55 16.37
C ALA A 278 1.72 -2.01 17.12
N ALA A 279 1.56 -0.69 17.18
CA ALA A 279 0.43 -0.05 17.85
C ALA A 279 -0.30 0.87 16.87
N GLY A 280 -1.51 0.47 16.49
CA GLY A 280 -2.42 1.25 15.65
C GLY A 280 -3.11 2.37 16.43
N GLY A 281 -3.48 3.43 15.72
CA GLY A 281 -4.37 4.45 16.24
C GLY A 281 -5.83 3.97 16.29
N ALA A 282 -6.66 4.66 17.07
CA ALA A 282 -8.08 4.32 17.21
C ALA A 282 -8.80 4.14 15.86
N GLY A 283 -9.46 2.98 15.69
CA GLY A 283 -10.20 2.63 14.47
C GLY A 283 -9.37 2.06 13.32
N ALA A 284 -8.06 1.87 13.53
CA ALA A 284 -7.17 1.16 12.60
C ALA A 284 -6.64 -0.14 13.21
N ALA A 285 -6.07 -0.98 12.36
CA ALA A 285 -5.37 -2.19 12.77
C ALA A 285 -4.04 -1.82 13.44
N ASP A 286 -3.50 -2.71 14.27
CA ASP A 286 -2.09 -2.61 14.66
C ASP A 286 -1.18 -2.89 13.46
N ILE A 287 -1.54 -3.90 12.68
CA ILE A 287 -0.83 -4.31 11.47
C ILE A 287 -1.83 -4.43 10.30
N GLY A 288 -1.62 -3.62 9.27
CA GLY A 288 -2.37 -3.64 8.02
C GLY A 288 -3.12 -2.34 7.73
N ALA A 289 -4.45 -2.39 7.73
CA ALA A 289 -5.31 -1.30 7.27
C ALA A 289 -5.41 -0.14 8.27
N GLY A 290 -5.47 1.07 7.70
CA GLY A 290 -5.89 2.27 8.41
C GLY A 290 -7.41 2.35 8.51
N ALA A 291 -7.89 3.32 9.29
CA ALA A 291 -9.30 3.63 9.40
C ALA A 291 -9.87 4.02 8.02
N ASN A 292 -11.04 3.45 7.71
CA ASN A 292 -11.74 3.61 6.43
C ASN A 292 -10.94 3.13 5.20
N SER A 293 -9.83 2.42 5.36
CA SER A 293 -9.14 1.79 4.24
C SER A 293 -10.04 0.78 3.54
N THR A 294 -9.95 0.74 2.22
CA THR A 294 -10.70 -0.16 1.35
C THR A 294 -9.75 -1.29 0.94
N PRO A 295 -9.99 -2.53 1.39
CA PRO A 295 -9.15 -3.65 0.98
C PRO A 295 -9.11 -3.77 -0.55
N VAL A 296 -8.01 -4.27 -1.08
CA VAL A 296 -7.85 -4.68 -2.49
C VAL A 296 -7.37 -6.14 -2.58
N PRO A 297 -7.58 -6.86 -3.70
CA PRO A 297 -7.18 -8.27 -3.80
C PRO A 297 -5.68 -8.54 -3.64
N ALA A 298 -4.86 -7.51 -3.83
CA ALA A 298 -3.41 -7.59 -3.65
C ALA A 298 -2.97 -7.45 -2.17
N ASP A 299 -3.87 -7.00 -1.28
CA ASP A 299 -3.53 -6.81 0.12
C ASP A 299 -3.19 -8.13 0.78
N ARG A 300 -2.10 -8.14 1.54
CA ARG A 300 -1.62 -9.32 2.24
C ARG A 300 -0.92 -8.90 3.51
N VAL A 301 -1.34 -9.46 4.63
CA VAL A 301 -0.56 -9.44 5.88
C VAL A 301 -0.20 -10.88 6.23
N GLU A 302 1.10 -11.16 6.30
CA GLU A 302 1.61 -12.50 6.54
C GLU A 302 2.65 -12.47 7.67
N ILE A 303 2.30 -13.10 8.79
CA ILE A 303 3.17 -13.23 9.96
C ILE A 303 3.60 -14.69 10.03
N THR A 304 4.81 -15.00 9.56
CA THR A 304 5.36 -16.37 9.55
C THR A 304 6.31 -16.66 10.71
N GLY A 305 6.83 -15.62 11.37
CA GLY A 305 7.78 -15.73 12.47
C GLY A 305 7.93 -14.44 13.28
N GLY A 306 8.71 -14.53 14.36
CA GLY A 306 8.96 -13.40 15.28
C GLY A 306 8.02 -13.37 16.49
N ASP A 307 8.34 -12.51 17.45
CA ASP A 307 7.50 -12.15 18.60
C ASP A 307 6.79 -10.83 18.27
N VAL A 308 5.49 -10.91 17.99
CA VAL A 308 4.68 -9.79 17.47
C VAL A 308 3.57 -9.46 18.45
N ASN A 309 3.52 -8.22 18.90
CA ASN A 309 2.56 -7.73 19.89
C ASN A 309 2.20 -6.26 19.65
N SER A 310 1.24 -5.74 20.41
CA SER A 310 0.85 -4.33 20.39
C SER A 310 0.90 -3.64 21.76
N GLY A 311 1.29 -4.39 22.81
CA GLY A 311 1.10 -3.98 24.21
C GLY A 311 -0.36 -4.07 24.70
N ALA A 312 -1.28 -4.48 23.84
CA ALA A 312 -2.68 -4.79 24.12
C ALA A 312 -3.10 -6.04 23.32
N THR A 313 -4.39 -6.19 23.05
CA THR A 313 -4.88 -7.15 22.06
C THR A 313 -4.36 -6.75 20.69
N LEU A 314 -3.63 -7.66 20.03
CA LEU A 314 -3.07 -7.42 18.69
C LEU A 314 -4.17 -7.50 17.63
N ASP A 315 -4.36 -6.45 16.84
CA ASP A 315 -5.28 -6.44 15.69
C ASP A 315 -4.55 -6.49 14.34
N VAL A 316 -4.76 -7.58 13.59
CA VAL A 316 -4.16 -7.79 12.28
C VAL A 316 -5.26 -7.80 11.21
N SER A 317 -5.26 -6.80 10.34
CA SER A 317 -6.39 -6.57 9.44
C SER A 317 -5.97 -5.99 8.09
N VAL A 318 -6.49 -6.53 6.99
CA VAL A 318 -6.41 -5.85 5.67
C VAL A 318 -7.56 -4.87 5.43
N GLY A 319 -8.42 -4.66 6.44
CA GLY A 319 -9.62 -3.84 6.38
C GLY A 319 -10.88 -4.66 6.10
N SER A 320 -12.04 -4.03 6.31
CA SER A 320 -13.36 -4.62 6.02
C SER A 320 -13.87 -4.12 4.67
N GLY A 321 -14.19 -5.03 3.74
CA GLY A 321 -14.74 -4.65 2.43
C GLY A 321 -14.82 -5.81 1.43
N ASP A 322 -15.25 -5.51 0.21
CA ASP A 322 -15.57 -6.49 -0.83
C ASP A 322 -14.36 -7.11 -1.55
N ALA A 323 -13.12 -6.76 -1.19
CA ALA A 323 -11.94 -7.27 -1.90
C ALA A 323 -11.19 -8.36 -1.13
N ALA A 324 -10.44 -9.18 -1.87
CA ALA A 324 -9.85 -10.45 -1.45
C ALA A 324 -8.57 -10.35 -0.60
N GLY A 325 -8.36 -9.28 0.17
CA GLY A 325 -7.14 -9.14 0.97
C GLY A 325 -6.98 -10.31 1.95
N VAL A 326 -5.75 -10.81 2.15
CA VAL A 326 -5.49 -12.02 2.94
C VAL A 326 -4.71 -11.69 4.21
N VAL A 327 -5.13 -12.24 5.35
CA VAL A 327 -4.30 -12.30 6.57
C VAL A 327 -3.91 -13.75 6.86
N VAL A 328 -2.61 -14.00 7.07
CA VAL A 328 -2.05 -15.31 7.44
C VAL A 328 -1.19 -15.17 8.68
N ILE A 329 -1.48 -15.96 9.71
CA ILE A 329 -0.61 -16.16 10.87
C ILE A 329 -0.10 -17.60 10.82
N GLY A 330 1.19 -17.75 10.53
CA GLY A 330 1.87 -19.03 10.41
C GLY A 330 2.30 -19.61 11.76
N PRO A 331 2.58 -20.93 11.82
CA PRO A 331 2.89 -21.62 13.08
C PRO A 331 4.20 -21.19 13.74
N GLY A 332 5.07 -20.46 13.03
CA GLY A 332 6.32 -19.91 13.57
C GLY A 332 6.14 -18.55 14.27
N ALA A 333 4.97 -17.92 14.16
CA ALA A 333 4.69 -16.63 14.77
C ALA A 333 4.32 -16.77 16.25
N ALA A 334 4.95 -15.99 17.12
CA ALA A 334 4.53 -15.79 18.49
C ALA A 334 3.66 -14.53 18.55
N VAL A 335 2.33 -14.71 18.68
CA VAL A 335 1.34 -13.64 18.82
C VAL A 335 0.51 -13.86 20.10
N PRO A 336 -0.08 -12.81 20.69
CA PRO A 336 -1.01 -12.93 21.82
C PRO A 336 -2.16 -13.91 21.54
N GLY A 337 -2.61 -14.65 22.56
CA GLY A 337 -3.70 -15.63 22.40
C GLY A 337 -5.07 -15.00 22.09
N ASP A 338 -5.22 -13.69 22.32
CA ASP A 338 -6.41 -12.90 22.04
C ASP A 338 -6.34 -12.11 20.72
N THR A 339 -5.32 -12.34 19.87
CA THR A 339 -5.15 -11.65 18.58
C THR A 339 -6.41 -11.70 17.72
N THR A 340 -6.84 -10.54 17.22
CA THR A 340 -7.92 -10.40 16.26
C THR A 340 -7.39 -10.41 14.83
N VAL A 341 -8.09 -11.14 13.95
CA VAL A 341 -7.72 -11.28 12.54
C VAL A 341 -8.89 -10.91 11.65
N THR A 342 -8.69 -9.90 10.81
CA THR A 342 -9.71 -9.43 9.85
C THR A 342 -9.17 -9.53 8.42
N THR A 343 -9.72 -10.45 7.64
CA THR A 343 -9.36 -10.64 6.23
C THR A 343 -10.49 -10.13 5.32
N GLY A 344 -10.15 -9.76 4.09
CA GLY A 344 -11.12 -9.51 3.04
C GLY A 344 -11.72 -10.83 2.51
N TYR A 345 -12.97 -10.79 2.03
CA TYR A 345 -13.66 -11.98 1.51
C TYR A 345 -13.84 -11.88 0.00
N THR A 346 -13.75 -12.98 -0.74
CA THR A 346 -14.36 -13.12 -2.07
C THR A 346 -15.68 -13.88 -1.95
N LEU A 347 -16.66 -13.56 -2.79
CA LEU A 347 -17.87 -14.35 -2.97
C LEU A 347 -18.17 -14.35 -4.47
N THR A 348 -18.02 -15.50 -5.11
CA THR A 348 -18.30 -15.67 -6.54
C THR A 348 -19.34 -16.76 -6.75
N LEU A 349 -20.23 -16.54 -7.73
CA LEU A 349 -21.22 -17.52 -8.14
C LEU A 349 -20.77 -18.27 -9.38
N SER A 350 -21.18 -19.54 -9.50
CA SER A 350 -20.93 -20.36 -10.68
C SER A 350 -21.53 -19.79 -11.97
N LEU A 351 -22.59 -18.98 -11.87
CA LEU A 351 -23.29 -18.34 -12.98
C LEU A 351 -23.79 -16.96 -12.57
N SER A 352 -23.70 -15.98 -13.48
CA SER A 352 -24.32 -14.65 -13.33
C SER A 352 -25.70 -14.57 -13.97
N GLU A 353 -26.00 -15.47 -14.92
CA GLU A 353 -27.30 -15.58 -15.58
C GLU A 353 -27.61 -17.05 -15.90
N ALA A 354 -28.88 -17.42 -15.91
CA ALA A 354 -29.33 -18.74 -16.31
C ALA A 354 -30.70 -18.67 -17.02
N GLN A 355 -30.92 -19.56 -17.98
CA GLN A 355 -32.23 -19.82 -18.56
C GLN A 355 -32.74 -21.18 -18.07
N MET A 356 -33.98 -21.20 -17.60
CA MET A 356 -34.63 -22.41 -17.08
C MET A 356 -36.03 -22.56 -17.67
N THR A 357 -36.51 -23.79 -17.76
CA THR A 357 -37.92 -24.08 -18.01
C THR A 357 -38.67 -24.32 -16.70
N ILE A 358 -39.99 -24.08 -16.68
CA ILE A 358 -40.82 -24.36 -15.50
C ILE A 358 -40.60 -25.81 -15.03
N GLY A 359 -40.33 -25.98 -13.73
CA GLY A 359 -40.06 -27.27 -13.10
C GLY A 359 -38.59 -27.69 -13.12
N GLN A 360 -37.73 -27.03 -13.89
CA GLN A 360 -36.29 -27.28 -13.88
C GLN A 360 -35.66 -26.87 -12.55
N THR A 361 -34.58 -27.57 -12.17
CA THR A 361 -33.72 -27.20 -11.05
C THR A 361 -32.31 -26.92 -11.56
N LEU A 362 -31.65 -25.92 -10.97
CA LEU A 362 -30.29 -25.51 -11.25
C LEU A 362 -29.53 -25.35 -9.93
N ARG A 363 -28.34 -25.95 -9.81
CA ARG A 363 -27.48 -25.71 -8.65
C ARG A 363 -26.55 -24.54 -8.92
N LEU A 364 -26.69 -23.47 -8.15
CA LEU A 364 -25.71 -22.39 -8.08
C LEU A 364 -24.68 -22.74 -7.00
N THR A 365 -23.40 -22.62 -7.35
CA THR A 365 -22.31 -22.80 -6.37
C THR A 365 -21.75 -21.44 -6.01
N ALA A 366 -21.66 -21.15 -4.71
CA ALA A 366 -20.96 -19.99 -4.18
C ALA A 366 -19.58 -20.40 -3.69
N VAL A 367 -18.52 -19.71 -4.13
CA VAL A 367 -17.15 -19.90 -3.64
C VAL A 367 -16.78 -18.69 -2.81
N VAL A 368 -16.40 -18.93 -1.54
CA VAL A 368 -15.98 -17.90 -0.59
C VAL A 368 -14.55 -18.15 -0.16
N THR A 369 -13.70 -17.12 -0.20
CA THR A 369 -12.33 -17.18 0.31
C THR A 369 -12.09 -16.04 1.31
N PRO A 370 -11.69 -16.34 2.57
CA PRO A 370 -11.66 -17.67 3.18
C PRO A 370 -13.07 -18.29 3.32
N GLU A 371 -13.16 -19.60 3.49
CA GLU A 371 -14.43 -20.33 3.54
C GLU A 371 -15.34 -19.81 4.67
N LYS A 372 -16.57 -19.44 4.31
CA LYS A 372 -17.63 -19.04 5.24
C LYS A 372 -19.00 -19.52 4.77
N ALA A 373 -19.94 -19.56 5.71
CA ALA A 373 -21.34 -19.86 5.40
C ALA A 373 -21.96 -18.79 4.49
N VAL A 374 -22.80 -19.25 3.57
CA VAL A 374 -23.53 -18.43 2.59
C VAL A 374 -25.03 -18.58 2.85
N VAL A 375 -25.73 -17.44 2.90
CA VAL A 375 -27.18 -17.34 2.97
C VAL A 375 -27.72 -17.10 1.56
N TRP A 376 -28.80 -17.78 1.18
CA TRP A 376 -29.43 -17.62 -0.13
C TRP A 376 -30.80 -16.96 -0.01
N ALA A 377 -31.15 -16.14 -0.99
CA ALA A 377 -32.45 -15.49 -1.09
C ALA A 377 -32.90 -15.39 -2.55
N SER A 378 -34.20 -15.50 -2.77
CA SER A 378 -34.85 -15.15 -4.05
C SER A 378 -35.52 -13.79 -3.91
N GLU A 379 -35.41 -12.93 -4.93
CA GLU A 379 -36.15 -11.67 -4.97
C GLU A 379 -37.67 -11.90 -5.06
N ASP A 380 -38.09 -12.99 -5.72
CA ASP A 380 -39.50 -13.42 -5.82
C ASP A 380 -39.61 -14.95 -5.76
N GLU A 381 -39.96 -15.45 -4.57
CA GLU A 381 -40.17 -16.88 -4.32
C GLU A 381 -41.37 -17.48 -5.08
N THR A 382 -42.24 -16.65 -5.67
CA THR A 382 -43.34 -17.12 -6.52
C THR A 382 -42.88 -17.47 -7.94
N LEU A 383 -41.75 -16.92 -8.38
CA LEU A 383 -41.12 -17.20 -9.67
C LEU A 383 -40.07 -18.32 -9.56
N ALA A 384 -39.17 -18.23 -8.58
CA ALA A 384 -38.19 -19.27 -8.28
C ALA A 384 -37.85 -19.31 -6.79
N THR A 385 -37.61 -20.50 -6.26
CA THR A 385 -37.13 -20.71 -4.88
C THR A 385 -35.66 -21.13 -4.90
N VAL A 386 -34.92 -20.84 -3.83
CA VAL A 386 -33.54 -21.32 -3.63
C VAL A 386 -33.42 -21.90 -2.22
N ASP A 387 -32.78 -23.06 -2.08
CA ASP A 387 -32.52 -23.67 -0.78
C ASP A 387 -31.14 -23.28 -0.20
N ALA A 388 -30.86 -23.70 1.05
CA ALA A 388 -29.59 -23.41 1.72
C ALA A 388 -28.35 -24.01 1.03
N ALA A 389 -28.54 -25.00 0.13
CA ALA A 389 -27.46 -25.61 -0.64
C ALA A 389 -27.26 -24.95 -2.02
N GLY A 390 -28.02 -23.89 -2.34
CA GLY A 390 -27.96 -23.16 -3.60
C GLY A 390 -28.74 -23.81 -4.74
N ASN A 391 -29.66 -24.74 -4.46
CA ASN A 391 -30.51 -25.34 -5.50
C ASN A 391 -31.68 -24.42 -5.81
N VAL A 392 -31.70 -23.87 -7.02
CA VAL A 392 -32.75 -23.00 -7.55
C VAL A 392 -33.79 -23.83 -8.29
N LYS A 393 -35.07 -23.66 -7.96
CA LYS A 393 -36.21 -24.32 -8.61
C LYS A 393 -37.10 -23.32 -9.32
N ALA A 394 -37.30 -23.49 -10.62
CA ALA A 394 -38.17 -22.64 -11.43
C ALA A 394 -39.66 -23.02 -11.25
N LEU A 395 -40.49 -22.05 -10.87
CA LEU A 395 -41.92 -22.27 -10.56
C LEU A 395 -42.85 -21.65 -11.61
N LYS A 396 -42.53 -20.46 -12.10
CA LYS A 396 -43.38 -19.71 -13.02
C LYS A 396 -42.54 -18.91 -14.02
N GLU A 397 -43.10 -18.65 -15.21
CA GLU A 397 -42.48 -17.77 -16.21
C GLU A 397 -42.22 -16.38 -15.62
N GLY A 398 -41.06 -15.83 -15.95
CA GLY A 398 -40.62 -14.53 -15.46
C GLY A 398 -39.11 -14.48 -15.31
N THR A 399 -38.62 -13.34 -14.84
CA THR A 399 -37.20 -13.13 -14.54
C THR A 399 -37.07 -12.78 -13.06
N VAL A 400 -36.19 -13.48 -12.35
CA VAL A 400 -35.97 -13.28 -10.91
C VAL A 400 -34.49 -13.32 -10.58
N LYS A 401 -34.09 -12.49 -9.62
CA LYS A 401 -32.71 -12.46 -9.10
C LYS A 401 -32.57 -13.39 -7.90
N ILE A 402 -31.62 -14.33 -7.99
CA ILE A 402 -31.21 -15.16 -6.86
C ILE A 402 -29.92 -14.58 -6.29
N THR A 403 -29.88 -14.36 -4.97
CA THR A 403 -28.77 -13.71 -4.26
C THR A 403 -28.15 -14.66 -3.24
N ALA A 404 -26.84 -14.81 -3.27
CA ALA A 404 -26.02 -15.39 -2.22
C ALA A 404 -25.42 -14.26 -1.38
N SER A 405 -25.38 -14.38 -0.05
CA SER A 405 -24.82 -13.39 0.86
C SER A 405 -24.03 -14.03 2.00
N LEU A 406 -23.05 -13.31 2.56
CA LEU A 406 -22.42 -13.70 3.82
C LEU A 406 -23.29 -13.29 5.01
N GLU A 407 -23.14 -13.99 6.14
CA GLU A 407 -23.88 -13.70 7.39
C GLU A 407 -23.72 -12.23 7.79
N GLY A 408 -24.84 -11.57 8.12
CA GLY A 408 -24.89 -10.12 8.39
C GLY A 408 -25.02 -9.23 7.14
N GLY A 409 -25.08 -9.80 5.93
CA GLY A 409 -25.36 -9.06 4.69
C GLY A 409 -24.18 -8.25 4.13
N ALA A 410 -22.98 -8.41 4.70
CA ALA A 410 -21.80 -7.60 4.39
C ALA A 410 -21.27 -7.78 2.95
N LYS A 411 -21.61 -8.89 2.27
CA LYS A 411 -21.23 -9.17 0.89
C LYS A 411 -22.28 -9.99 0.17
N THR A 412 -22.59 -9.67 -1.09
CA THR A 412 -23.57 -10.39 -1.91
C THR A 412 -23.07 -10.68 -3.33
N ALA A 413 -23.56 -11.76 -3.93
CA ALA A 413 -23.41 -12.07 -5.36
C ALA A 413 -24.76 -12.56 -5.89
N SER A 414 -25.05 -12.31 -7.16
CA SER A 414 -26.37 -12.63 -7.71
C SER A 414 -26.35 -13.26 -9.09
N CYS A 415 -27.35 -14.11 -9.35
CA CYS A 415 -27.63 -14.71 -10.63
C CYS A 415 -29.03 -14.31 -11.11
N THR A 416 -29.14 -13.81 -12.34
CA THR A 416 -30.44 -13.52 -12.98
C THR A 416 -30.98 -14.77 -13.64
N VAL A 417 -32.11 -15.27 -13.19
CA VAL A 417 -32.75 -16.48 -13.72
C VAL A 417 -33.95 -16.08 -14.59
N THR A 418 -33.89 -16.42 -15.88
CA THR A 418 -35.01 -16.24 -16.82
C THR A 418 -35.74 -17.56 -17.04
N ILE A 419 -37.01 -17.61 -16.68
CA ILE A 419 -37.84 -18.80 -16.74
C ILE A 419 -38.80 -18.70 -17.92
N LYS A 420 -38.79 -19.72 -18.78
CA LYS A 420 -39.69 -19.87 -19.91
C LYS A 420 -40.65 -21.03 -19.69
N ALA A 421 -41.80 -21.02 -20.37
CA ALA A 421 -42.69 -22.17 -20.45
C ALA A 421 -41.93 -23.42 -20.88
N ALA A 422 -42.32 -24.56 -20.30
CA ALA A 422 -41.97 -25.83 -20.89
C ALA A 422 -42.56 -25.87 -22.31
N GLU A 423 -41.72 -26.16 -23.30
CA GLU A 423 -42.20 -26.31 -24.68
C GLU A 423 -43.19 -27.48 -24.70
N VAL A 424 -44.48 -27.18 -24.87
CA VAL A 424 -45.50 -28.21 -25.07
C VAL A 424 -45.19 -28.83 -26.43
N PRO A 425 -44.98 -30.16 -26.54
CA PRO A 425 -44.81 -30.78 -27.84
C PRO A 425 -46.01 -30.41 -28.71
N GLN A 426 -45.80 -29.63 -29.78
CA GLN A 426 -46.89 -29.35 -30.71
C GLN A 426 -47.35 -30.69 -31.28
N PRO A 427 -48.67 -31.00 -31.26
CA PRO A 427 -49.16 -32.17 -31.98
C PRO A 427 -48.74 -32.03 -33.45
N PRO A 428 -48.34 -33.13 -34.12
CA PRO A 428 -47.89 -33.07 -35.50
C PRO A 428 -48.95 -32.37 -36.35
N VAL A 429 -48.57 -31.26 -36.99
CA VAL A 429 -49.40 -30.59 -37.99
C VAL A 429 -49.61 -31.57 -39.15
N THR A 430 -50.74 -32.28 -39.14
CA THR A 430 -51.22 -33.00 -40.30
C THR A 430 -51.69 -31.96 -41.32
N SER A 431 -50.83 -31.62 -42.27
CA SER A 431 -51.25 -30.94 -43.49
C SER A 431 -52.26 -31.84 -44.21
N ALA A 432 -53.51 -31.40 -44.31
CA ALA A 432 -54.51 -32.05 -45.14
C ALA A 432 -54.02 -32.07 -46.61
N PRO A 433 -54.27 -33.15 -47.37
CA PRO A 433 -53.74 -33.30 -48.72
C PRO A 433 -54.37 -32.29 -49.69
N ASP A 434 -53.46 -31.73 -50.49
CA ASP A 434 -53.65 -30.85 -51.64
C ASP A 434 -54.72 -31.39 -52.60
N ALA A 435 -55.64 -30.52 -53.03
CA ALA A 435 -56.67 -30.87 -54.00
C ALA A 435 -56.02 -31.01 -55.39
N ALA A 436 -56.07 -32.22 -55.94
CA ALA A 436 -55.53 -32.56 -57.25
C ALA A 436 -56.09 -31.68 -58.39
N PRO A 437 -55.27 -31.40 -59.43
CA PRO A 437 -55.62 -30.48 -60.51
C PRO A 437 -56.65 -31.05 -61.50
N ALA A 438 -57.56 -30.20 -61.98
CA ALA A 438 -58.49 -30.52 -63.06
C ALA A 438 -57.74 -30.66 -64.40
N GLY A 439 -57.74 -31.88 -64.95
CA GLY A 439 -57.26 -32.16 -66.30
C GLY A 439 -58.18 -31.59 -67.38
N LYS A 440 -57.59 -30.93 -68.38
CA LYS A 440 -58.26 -30.61 -69.66
C LYS A 440 -58.20 -31.84 -70.56
N ALA A 441 -59.36 -32.23 -71.09
CA ALA A 441 -59.52 -33.31 -72.05
C ALA A 441 -58.96 -32.94 -73.44
N ASN A 442 -58.31 -33.90 -74.10
CA ASN A 442 -58.06 -33.91 -75.53
C ASN A 442 -58.93 -35.02 -76.16
N PRO A 443 -59.79 -34.75 -77.16
CA PRO A 443 -60.55 -35.79 -77.83
C PRO A 443 -59.73 -36.51 -78.91
N LYS A 444 -59.98 -37.82 -79.02
CA LYS A 444 -59.42 -38.75 -80.01
C LYS A 444 -59.83 -38.40 -81.45
N THR A 445 -58.94 -38.80 -82.36
CA THR A 445 -59.08 -38.95 -83.82
C THR A 445 -60.06 -40.07 -84.25
N GLY A 446 -60.63 -39.92 -85.46
CA GLY A 446 -61.32 -40.93 -86.29
C GLY A 446 -62.68 -40.40 -86.78
N VAL A 447 -62.99 -40.25 -88.08
CA VAL A 447 -62.59 -40.93 -89.32
C VAL A 447 -62.45 -39.92 -90.46
#